data_AF-A0A023B4I3-F1
#
_entry.id   AF-A0A023B4I3-F1
#
_cell.length_a   1.000
_cell.length_b   1.000
_cell.length_c   1.000
_cell.angle_alpha   90.00
_cell.angle_beta   90.00
_cell.angle_gamma   90.00
#
_symmetry.space_group_name_H-M   'P 1'
#
loop_
_entity.id
_entity.type
_entity.pdbx_description
1 polymer ?
#
loop_
_entity_poly.entity_id
_entity_poly.type
_entity_poly.pdbx_seq_one_letter_code
_entity_poly.pdbx_strand_id
1 'polypeptide(L)'
;MAPSQSRILLEDRMTVKSMDSSKFEKVTRISGRSAAFDAELTIDINTNVYPLKEGQVLTFAFADQGKESLMEDYEYVCLGRVFHEDDKSAEKRAVYISFGGLLCQLIADKAIVSEFTMDKRLFFFLRRST
;
A
#
# COMPACT_ATOMS: atom_id res chain seq x y z
N MET A 1 14.80 25.56 9.88
CA MET A 1 13.85 24.43 9.84
C MET A 1 14.65 23.20 9.46
N ALA A 2 14.76 22.19 10.34
CA ALA A 2 15.42 20.95 9.97
C ALA A 2 14.64 20.31 8.81
N PRO A 3 15.29 19.72 7.79
CA PRO A 3 14.58 18.95 6.79
C PRO A 3 13.89 17.80 7.53
N SER A 4 12.56 17.83 7.59
CA SER A 4 11.78 16.71 8.13
C SER A 4 12.13 15.49 7.31
N GLN A 5 12.82 14.52 7.92
CA GLN A 5 13.11 13.25 7.26
C GLN A 5 11.78 12.58 6.90
N SER A 6 11.65 12.11 5.66
CA SER A 6 10.54 11.25 5.26
C SER A 6 10.59 9.98 6.09
N ARG A 7 9.52 9.69 6.84
CA ARG A 7 9.44 8.50 7.68
C ARG A 7 8.64 7.44 6.94
N ILE A 8 9.34 6.39 6.52
CA ILE A 8 8.70 5.16 6.03
C ILE A 8 8.00 4.53 7.22
N LEU A 9 6.69 4.33 7.10
CA LEU A 9 5.83 3.68 8.09
C LEU A 9 5.88 2.17 7.94
N LEU A 10 5.94 1.69 6.70
CA LEU A 10 6.02 0.28 6.35
C LEU A 10 6.67 0.18 4.97
N GLU A 11 7.62 -0.73 4.81
CA GLU A 11 8.10 -1.21 3.52
C GLU A 11 8.20 -2.73 3.58
N ASP A 12 7.66 -3.40 2.57
CA ASP A 12 7.80 -4.85 2.44
C ASP A 12 7.68 -5.27 0.96
N ARG A 13 7.97 -6.53 0.70
CA ARG A 13 7.78 -7.19 -0.59
C ARG A 13 6.59 -8.10 -0.54
N MET A 14 5.84 -8.14 -1.64
CA MET A 14 4.77 -9.11 -1.83
C MET A 14 4.81 -9.70 -3.23
N THR A 15 4.31 -10.92 -3.35
CA THR A 15 3.98 -11.52 -4.65
C THR A 15 2.51 -11.29 -4.94
N VAL A 16 2.18 -10.83 -6.15
CA VAL A 16 0.80 -10.68 -6.61
C VAL A 16 0.17 -12.07 -6.70
N LYS A 17 -0.78 -12.36 -5.81
CA LYS A 17 -1.46 -13.65 -5.72
C LYS A 17 -2.69 -13.73 -6.61
N SER A 18 -3.46 -12.65 -6.70
CA SER A 18 -4.64 -12.60 -7.56
C SER A 18 -4.85 -11.20 -8.13
N MET A 19 -5.52 -11.15 -9.28
CA MET A 19 -5.90 -9.92 -9.97
C MET A 19 -7.37 -9.98 -10.41
N ASP A 20 -8.15 -8.95 -10.09
CA ASP A 20 -9.55 -8.80 -10.54
C ASP A 20 -9.75 -7.47 -11.27
N SER A 21 -10.03 -7.54 -12.57
CA SER A 21 -10.35 -6.41 -13.44
C SER A 21 -11.76 -6.51 -14.04
N SER A 22 -12.64 -7.35 -13.46
CA SER A 22 -13.96 -7.65 -14.02
C SER A 22 -14.90 -6.44 -14.09
N LYS A 23 -14.70 -5.47 -13.19
CA LYS A 23 -15.57 -4.29 -13.04
C LYS A 23 -15.10 -3.07 -13.83
N PHE A 24 -13.79 -2.97 -14.10
CA PHE A 24 -13.19 -1.78 -14.67
C PHE A 24 -12.05 -2.16 -15.63
N GLU A 25 -12.03 -1.52 -16.80
CA GLU A 25 -11.01 -1.80 -17.83
C GLU A 25 -9.61 -1.34 -17.41
N LYS A 26 -9.51 -0.21 -16.70
CA LYS A 26 -8.24 0.46 -16.38
C LYS A 26 -7.77 0.25 -14.95
N VAL A 27 -8.61 -0.36 -14.11
CA VAL A 27 -8.35 -0.53 -12.68
C VAL A 27 -8.46 -2.01 -12.36
N THR A 28 -7.42 -2.52 -11.71
CA THR A 28 -7.37 -3.92 -11.28
C THR A 28 -7.15 -3.96 -9.78
N ARG A 29 -7.97 -4.74 -9.09
CA ARG A 29 -7.75 -5.07 -7.69
C ARG A 29 -6.72 -6.19 -7.63
N ILE A 30 -5.57 -5.89 -7.04
CA ILE A 30 -4.53 -6.90 -6.79
C ILE A 30 -4.57 -7.30 -5.31
N SER A 31 -4.25 -8.56 -5.02
CA SER A 31 -4.04 -9.03 -3.65
C SER A 31 -2.71 -9.77 -3.50
N GLY A 32 -2.13 -9.70 -2.32
CA GLY A 32 -0.87 -10.35 -2.00
C GLY A 32 -0.69 -10.51 -0.49
N ARG A 33 0.26 -11.36 -0.11
CA ARG A 33 0.75 -11.44 1.27
C ARG A 33 2.22 -11.05 1.27
N SER A 34 2.59 -10.24 2.25
CA SER A 34 3.93 -9.73 2.41
C SER A 34 4.87 -10.82 2.95
N ALA A 35 6.15 -10.72 2.61
CA ALA A 35 7.13 -11.74 2.92
C ALA A 35 7.69 -11.63 4.34
N ALA A 36 7.95 -10.40 4.82
CA ALA A 36 8.60 -10.18 6.11
C ALA A 36 7.61 -10.14 7.27
N PHE A 37 6.44 -9.52 7.06
CA PHE A 37 5.53 -9.16 8.15
C PHE A 37 4.20 -9.91 8.17
N ASP A 38 4.01 -10.93 7.33
CA ASP A 38 2.73 -11.66 7.17
C ASP A 38 1.52 -10.73 6.93
N ALA A 39 1.75 -9.55 6.33
CA ALA A 39 0.72 -8.56 6.08
C ALA A 39 -0.06 -8.93 4.81
N GLU A 40 -1.37 -8.80 4.85
CA GLU A 40 -2.24 -9.02 3.69
C GLU A 40 -2.58 -7.66 3.08
N LEU A 41 -2.24 -7.48 1.81
CA LEU A 41 -2.49 -6.25 1.06
C LEU A 41 -3.48 -6.55 -0.06
N THR A 42 -4.57 -5.81 -0.10
CA THR A 42 -5.49 -5.75 -1.24
C THR A 42 -5.60 -4.30 -1.69
N ILE A 43 -5.32 -4.00 -2.96
CA ILE A 43 -5.27 -2.62 -3.46
C ILE A 43 -5.76 -2.51 -4.89
N ASP A 44 -6.52 -1.45 -5.17
CA ASP A 44 -6.93 -1.06 -6.52
C ASP A 44 -5.80 -0.26 -7.19
N ILE A 45 -5.30 -0.75 -8.34
CA ILE A 45 -4.22 -0.12 -9.10
C ILE A 45 -4.71 0.23 -10.49
N ASN A 46 -4.32 1.41 -10.99
CA ASN A 46 -4.53 1.76 -12.40
C ASN A 46 -3.52 0.99 -13.28
N THR A 47 -3.94 -0.18 -13.77
CA THR A 47 -3.10 -1.08 -14.56
C THR A 47 -2.89 -0.63 -16.00
N ASN A 48 -3.64 0.38 -16.47
CA ASN A 48 -3.37 1.03 -17.76
C ASN A 48 -2.09 1.87 -17.72
N VAL A 49 -1.77 2.50 -16.58
CA VAL A 49 -0.52 3.28 -16.42
C VAL A 49 0.62 2.47 -15.82
N TYR A 50 0.28 1.47 -15.01
CA TYR A 50 1.27 0.59 -14.36
C TYR A 50 0.90 -0.88 -14.55
N PRO A 51 1.27 -1.48 -15.70
CA PRO A 51 0.91 -2.86 -16.01
C PRO A 51 1.52 -3.85 -15.03
N LEU A 52 0.69 -4.77 -14.53
CA LEU A 52 1.06 -5.80 -13.56
C LEU A 52 0.60 -7.18 -14.05
N LYS A 53 1.22 -8.23 -13.51
CA LYS A 53 0.85 -9.63 -13.76
C LYS A 53 0.80 -10.43 -12.46
N GLU A 54 -0.02 -11.47 -12.43
CA GLU A 54 0.01 -12.45 -11.35
C GLU A 54 1.39 -13.11 -11.26
N GLY A 55 1.81 -13.45 -10.04
CA GLY A 55 3.14 -14.00 -9.75
C GLY A 55 4.27 -12.98 -9.72
N GLN A 56 4.02 -11.71 -10.11
CA GLN A 56 5.03 -10.67 -10.05
C GLN A 56 5.37 -10.28 -8.61
N VAL A 57 6.66 -10.05 -8.33
CA VAL A 57 7.13 -9.57 -7.03
C VAL A 57 7.22 -8.04 -7.05
N LEU A 58 6.57 -7.42 -6.08
CA LEU A 58 6.48 -5.97 -5.94
C LEU A 58 7.05 -5.56 -4.57
N THR A 59 7.80 -4.46 -4.54
CA THR A 59 8.13 -3.77 -3.28
C THR A 59 7.11 -2.65 -3.11
N PHE A 60 6.45 -2.59 -1.96
CA PHE A 60 5.51 -1.52 -1.62
C PHE A 60 5.97 -0.80 -0.35
N ALA A 61 5.66 0.48 -0.26
CA ALA A 61 5.93 1.26 0.94
C ALA A 61 4.81 2.26 1.24
N PHE A 62 4.67 2.58 2.53
CA PHE A 62 3.83 3.65 3.04
C PHE A 62 4.72 4.67 3.76
N ALA A 63 4.51 5.97 3.52
CA ALA A 63 5.23 7.04 4.23
C ALA A 63 4.31 8.18 4.62
N ASP A 64 4.69 8.92 5.67
CA ASP A 64 3.98 10.10 6.15
C ASP A 64 4.15 11.33 5.25
N GLN A 65 5.31 11.45 4.61
CA GLN A 65 5.73 12.56 3.77
C GLN A 65 6.32 12.05 2.46
N GLY A 66 5.86 12.62 1.36
CA GLY A 66 6.43 12.39 0.04
C GLY A 66 7.64 13.29 -0.14
N LYS A 67 8.83 12.78 0.14
CA LYS A 67 10.07 13.48 -0.20
C LYS A 67 10.51 13.07 -1.61
N GLU A 68 10.96 14.04 -2.41
CA GLU A 68 11.40 13.81 -3.80
C GLU A 68 12.41 12.67 -3.92
N SER A 69 13.40 12.62 -3.02
CA SER A 69 14.40 11.55 -3.02
C SER A 69 13.82 10.15 -2.82
N LEU A 70 12.70 10.01 -2.10
CA LEU A 70 12.03 8.72 -1.96
C LEU A 70 11.20 8.41 -3.22
N MET A 71 10.62 9.42 -3.86
CA MET A 71 9.82 9.23 -5.08
C MET A 71 10.66 8.73 -6.26
N GLU A 72 11.96 9.07 -6.32
CA GLU A 72 12.88 8.64 -7.38
C GLU A 72 13.06 7.11 -7.45
N ASP A 73 12.94 6.42 -6.32
CA ASP A 73 13.16 4.97 -6.24
C ASP A 73 11.92 4.13 -6.60
N TYR A 74 10.75 4.76 -6.81
CA TYR A 74 9.51 4.05 -7.09
C TYR A 74 8.85 4.46 -8.40
N GLU A 75 8.15 3.52 -9.00
CA GLU A 75 7.57 3.66 -10.34
C GLU A 75 6.11 4.15 -10.28
N TYR A 76 5.43 3.93 -9.15
CA TYR A 76 4.03 4.29 -8.96
C TYR A 76 3.81 4.86 -7.55
N VAL A 77 3.23 6.05 -7.49
CA VAL A 77 3.02 6.80 -6.24
C VAL A 77 1.59 7.30 -6.15
N CYS A 78 0.98 7.18 -4.98
CA CYS A 78 -0.38 7.66 -4.70
C CYS A 78 -0.43 8.36 -3.34
N LEU A 79 -1.15 9.48 -3.25
CA LEU A 79 -1.49 10.13 -1.97
C LEU A 79 -2.89 9.69 -1.54
N GLY A 80 -3.01 9.19 -0.32
CA GLY A 80 -4.27 8.67 0.20
C GLY A 80 -4.56 9.13 1.63
N ARG A 81 -5.72 8.68 2.13
CA ARG A 81 -6.17 8.93 3.50
C ARG A 81 -6.73 7.65 4.12
N VAL A 82 -6.34 7.36 5.35
CA VAL A 82 -6.95 6.33 6.19
C VAL A 82 -8.37 6.78 6.54
N PHE A 83 -9.37 5.96 6.23
CA PHE A 83 -10.78 6.33 6.46
C PHE A 83 -11.54 5.30 7.31
N HIS A 84 -10.95 4.14 7.57
CA HIS A 84 -11.55 3.14 8.43
C HIS A 84 -10.48 2.21 9.02
N GLU A 85 -10.72 1.74 10.24
CA GLU A 85 -9.90 0.76 10.95
C GLU A 85 -10.84 -0.29 11.56
N ASP A 86 -10.44 -1.55 11.52
CA ASP A 86 -11.23 -2.66 12.06
C ASP A 86 -10.32 -3.72 12.72
N ASP A 87 -10.57 -4.02 13.99
CA ASP A 87 -9.80 -5.01 14.74
C ASP A 87 -10.24 -6.42 14.34
N LYS A 88 -9.35 -7.18 13.69
CA LYS A 88 -9.64 -8.55 13.23
C LYS A 88 -9.39 -9.60 14.31
N SER A 89 -8.44 -9.34 15.22
CA SER A 89 -8.15 -10.20 16.37
C SER A 89 -7.47 -9.40 17.49
N ALA A 90 -7.01 -10.08 18.54
CA ALA A 90 -6.19 -9.47 19.58
C ALA A 90 -4.92 -8.82 19.00
N GLU A 91 -4.27 -9.51 18.05
CA GLU A 91 -2.98 -9.11 17.48
C GLU A 91 -3.08 -8.41 16.12
N LYS A 92 -4.11 -8.68 15.31
CA LYS A 92 -4.24 -8.14 13.94
C LYS A 92 -5.30 -7.05 13.82
N ARG A 93 -5.00 -6.04 13.00
CA ARG A 93 -5.91 -4.95 12.61
C ARG A 93 -5.91 -4.76 11.09
N ALA A 94 -7.09 -4.48 10.54
CA ALA A 94 -7.28 -4.05 9.17
C ALA A 94 -7.38 -2.52 9.12
N VAL A 95 -6.60 -1.92 8.23
CA VAL A 95 -6.64 -0.49 7.91
C VAL A 95 -7.13 -0.33 6.49
N TYR A 96 -8.06 0.60 6.29
CA TYR A 96 -8.59 0.93 4.97
C TYR A 96 -8.16 2.34 4.56
N ILE A 97 -7.59 2.44 3.36
CA ILE A 97 -7.01 3.65 2.80
C ILE A 97 -7.69 3.93 1.46
N SER A 98 -8.01 5.19 1.20
CA SER A 98 -8.57 5.64 -0.08
C SER A 98 -7.61 6.58 -0.79
N PHE A 99 -7.32 6.27 -2.06
CA PHE A 99 -6.51 7.08 -2.98
C PHE A 99 -7.42 7.68 -4.05
N GLY A 100 -8.29 8.61 -3.64
CA GLY A 100 -9.22 9.28 -4.57
C GLY A 100 -10.28 8.34 -5.19
N GLY A 101 -10.66 7.28 -4.47
CA GLY A 101 -11.62 6.27 -4.93
C GLY A 101 -11.01 4.89 -5.22
N LEU A 102 -9.69 4.81 -5.43
CA LEU A 102 -8.97 3.54 -5.43
C LEU A 102 -8.77 3.08 -3.99
N LEU A 103 -9.30 1.91 -3.64
CA LEU A 103 -9.31 1.42 -2.26
C LEU A 103 -8.13 0.52 -1.98
N CYS A 104 -7.66 0.56 -0.74
CA CYS A 104 -6.65 -0.33 -0.20
C CYS A 104 -7.09 -0.84 1.17
N GLN A 105 -6.84 -2.13 1.40
CA GLN A 105 -6.93 -2.79 2.70
C GLN A 105 -5.57 -3.37 3.03
N LEU A 106 -5.05 -3.01 4.21
CA LEU A 106 -3.85 -3.58 4.79
C LEU A 106 -4.24 -4.27 6.11
N ILE A 107 -4.04 -5.59 6.19
CA ILE A 107 -4.23 -6.36 7.41
C ILE A 107 -2.87 -6.81 7.92
N ALA A 108 -2.48 -6.36 9.10
CA ALA A 108 -1.20 -6.73 9.70
C ALA A 108 -1.29 -6.70 11.23
N ASP A 109 -0.19 -7.02 11.91
CA ASP A 109 -0.11 -6.92 13.36
C ASP A 109 -0.29 -5.46 13.82
N LYS A 110 -0.97 -5.25 14.94
CA LYS A 110 -1.29 -3.94 15.50
C LYS A 110 -0.05 -3.08 15.74
N ALA A 111 1.11 -3.69 16.01
CA ALA A 111 2.37 -2.98 16.14
C ALA A 111 2.78 -2.30 14.83
N ILE A 112 2.60 -2.96 13.68
CA ILE A 112 2.96 -2.47 12.35
C ILE A 112 1.99 -1.35 11.92
N VAL A 113 0.69 -1.56 12.13
CA VAL A 113 -0.34 -0.61 11.70
C VAL A 113 -0.66 0.45 12.76
N SER A 114 0.10 0.51 13.87
CA SER A 114 -0.11 1.45 14.97
C SER A 114 -0.08 2.91 14.54
N GLU A 115 0.71 3.22 13.51
CA GLU A 115 0.84 4.57 12.97
C GLU A 115 -0.21 4.93 11.89
N PHE A 116 -1.07 3.99 11.50
CA PHE A 116 -2.07 4.20 10.45
C PHE A 116 -3.41 4.62 11.07
N THR A 117 -3.42 5.81 11.65
CA THR A 117 -4.60 6.34 12.35
C THR A 117 -5.63 6.94 11.40
N MET A 118 -6.91 6.91 11.79
CA MET A 118 -8.00 7.63 11.13
C MET A 118 -7.63 9.06 10.70
N ASP A 119 -8.09 9.44 9.50
CA ASP A 119 -7.84 10.71 8.82
C ASP A 119 -6.37 11.02 8.50
N LYS A 120 -5.42 10.14 8.85
CA LYS A 120 -4.02 10.31 8.47
C LYS A 120 -3.87 10.24 6.96
N ARG A 121 -3.18 11.25 6.42
CA ARG A 121 -2.74 11.27 5.02
C ARG A 121 -1.40 10.57 4.92
N LEU A 122 -1.25 9.76 3.90
CA LEU A 122 -0.03 8.98 3.66
C LEU A 122 0.19 8.80 2.18
N PHE A 123 1.46 8.61 1.82
CA PHE A 123 1.87 8.23 0.49
C PHE A 123 2.00 6.72 0.41
N PHE A 124 1.54 6.15 -0.69
CA PHE A 124 1.78 4.77 -1.08
C PHE A 124 2.72 4.75 -2.27
N PHE A 125 3.73 3.90 -2.20
CA PHE A 125 4.75 3.72 -3.23
C PHE A 125 4.78 2.27 -3.66
N LEU A 126 5.05 2.06 -4.95
CA LEU A 126 5.14 0.73 -5.54
C LEU A 126 6.21 0.71 -6.62
N ARG A 127 7.03 -0.34 -6.60
CA ARG A 127 8.02 -0.64 -7.65
C ARG A 127 8.12 -2.13 -7.90
N ARG A 128 8.50 -2.51 -9.11
CA ARG A 128 8.81 -3.91 -9.43
C ARG A 128 10.09 -4.31 -8.71
N SER A 129 10.08 -5.48 -8.09
CA SER A 129 11.32 -6.08 -7.60
C SER A 129 11.96 -6.84 -8.75
N THR A 130 13.24 -6.59 -8.99
CA THR A 130 14.06 -7.31 -9.96
C THR A 130 14.35 -8.72 -9.49
#